data_AF-A0A8H7CB33-F1
#
_entry.id   AF-A0A8H7CB33-F1
#
_cell.length_a   1.000
_cell.length_b   1.000
_cell.length_c   1.000
_cell.angle_alpha   90.00
_cell.angle_beta   90.00
_cell.angle_gamma   90.00
#
_symmetry.space_group_name_H-M   'P 1'
#
loop_
_entity.id
_entity.type
_entity.pdbx_description
1 polymer ?
#
loop_
_entity_poly.entity_id
_entity_poly.type
_entity_poly.pdbx_seq_one_letter_code
_entity_poly.pdbx_strand_id
1 'polypeptide(L)'
;MPVQSRLDSHCRDATKAAKILQKAHEDASKARGYQSAPTRARIRNEFTARNNGMIAHEWQVDMAEALHLGLDCSLIAGTGAGKTMPFVMPLFEESDKIIVIISPLNALEVDQASCFRKMGLSAVAINGDTYSSVVHKEIQDFKHRVIITSPDMCLKHHKFRQLLNTPAFAKKIAAFVVDEAHCISQWGNDFRAEYAQLGTLRAFVPLHYESLSTFPPDTSYHVNLGTDRPNIAWFVQLMKGAKSDLEALDFLVEHDSEDAIIELIQTMVFFDNINLAMDALEHLRDRLPPHLQGAIALYHSRRSKHSKQIIMEKFRKGEIKILLVTEAAGMGCDIPHVEQVVQFMVPASLSIWMQRAGRAGRDFLIAAHGILLVQPSVFKEVSSKNPTDDVTFQKSVEAGLRAWIETTECRREVVDEYFDNGTSRTRPTGICCDNCLRKLSPDHPRLAARSTCISAPPPLPPAQYRRDGHLNGVRALLTKWRSDQCATLYRRRPWGPKALLPDDVLTKLIPPA
;
A
#
# COMPACT_ATOMS: atom_id res chain seq x y z
N MET A 1 2.63 -20.94 12.45
CA MET A 1 1.33 -21.59 12.80
C MET A 1 0.91 -22.52 11.66
N PRO A 2 0.35 -23.72 11.94
CA PRO A 2 -0.16 -24.61 10.88
C PRO A 2 -1.13 -23.90 9.92
N VAL A 3 -1.09 -24.22 8.62
CA VAL A 3 -1.95 -23.60 7.59
C VAL A 3 -3.44 -23.67 7.97
N GLN A 4 -3.88 -24.81 8.50
CA GLN A 4 -5.26 -25.02 8.96
C GLN A 4 -5.65 -24.11 10.13
N SER A 5 -4.75 -23.86 11.09
CA SER A 5 -5.06 -23.02 12.25
C SER A 5 -5.25 -21.55 11.87
N ARG A 6 -4.58 -21.08 10.81
CA ARG A 6 -4.74 -19.71 10.27
C ARG A 6 -6.06 -19.55 9.53
N LEU A 7 -6.45 -20.54 8.71
CA LEU A 7 -7.78 -20.58 8.09
C LEU A 7 -8.88 -20.48 9.12
N ASP A 8 -8.77 -21.27 10.19
CA ASP A 8 -9.74 -21.27 11.27
C ASP A 8 -9.75 -19.91 12.00
N SER A 9 -8.59 -19.25 12.16
CA SER A 9 -8.52 -17.92 12.75
C SER A 9 -9.22 -16.85 11.91
N HIS A 10 -8.89 -16.75 10.62
CA HIS A 10 -9.52 -15.79 9.70
C HIS A 10 -11.02 -16.01 9.55
N CYS A 11 -11.45 -17.27 9.47
CA CYS A 11 -12.86 -17.62 9.41
C CYS A 11 -13.60 -17.23 10.70
N ARG A 12 -12.98 -17.46 11.86
CA ARG A 12 -13.52 -17.02 13.16
C ARG A 12 -13.63 -15.50 13.24
N ASP A 13 -12.61 -14.77 12.82
CA ASP A 13 -12.61 -13.31 12.84
C ASP A 13 -13.65 -12.73 11.89
N ALA A 14 -13.76 -13.25 10.66
CA ALA A 14 -14.78 -12.84 9.71
C ALA A 14 -16.20 -13.14 10.23
N THR A 15 -16.41 -14.32 10.82
CA THR A 15 -17.70 -14.70 11.41
C THR A 15 -18.06 -13.80 12.60
N LYS A 16 -17.08 -13.46 13.43
CA LYS A 16 -17.24 -12.55 14.56
C LYS A 16 -17.59 -11.13 14.09
N ALA A 17 -16.86 -10.61 13.11
CA ALA A 17 -17.13 -9.29 12.52
C ALA A 17 -18.53 -9.22 11.91
N ALA A 18 -18.98 -10.26 11.19
CA ALA A 18 -20.33 -10.34 10.63
C ALA A 18 -21.40 -10.32 11.73
N LYS A 19 -21.22 -11.07 12.83
CA LYS A 19 -22.14 -11.06 13.98
C LYS A 19 -22.22 -9.69 14.66
N ILE A 20 -21.08 -9.01 14.83
CA ILE A 20 -21.02 -7.67 15.42
C ILE A 20 -21.79 -6.67 14.56
N LEU A 21 -21.55 -6.68 13.23
CA LEU A 21 -22.24 -5.78 12.31
C LEU A 21 -23.75 -6.06 12.26
N GLN A 22 -24.14 -7.34 12.22
CA GLN A 22 -25.56 -7.73 12.26
C GLN A 22 -26.24 -7.25 13.55
N LYS A 23 -25.61 -7.47 14.72
CA LYS A 23 -26.16 -6.98 15.98
C LYS A 23 -26.33 -5.45 15.97
N ALA A 24 -25.34 -4.72 15.45
CA ALA A 24 -25.43 -3.27 15.30
C ALA A 24 -26.57 -2.83 14.37
N HIS A 25 -26.85 -3.58 13.29
CA HIS A 25 -28.03 -3.34 12.45
C HIS A 25 -29.34 -3.53 13.22
N GLU A 26 -29.47 -4.60 13.99
CA GLU A 26 -30.66 -4.89 14.78
C GLU A 26 -30.90 -3.82 15.85
N ASP A 27 -29.86 -3.42 16.57
CA ASP A 27 -29.93 -2.40 17.61
C ASP A 27 -30.25 -1.02 17.02
N ALA A 28 -29.63 -0.64 15.90
CA ALA A 28 -29.91 0.62 15.22
C ALA A 28 -31.31 0.66 14.57
N SER A 29 -31.78 -0.47 14.04
CA SER A 29 -33.13 -0.61 13.49
C SER A 29 -34.18 -0.37 14.59
N LYS A 30 -34.00 -0.98 15.77
CA LYS A 30 -34.88 -0.77 16.93
C LYS A 30 -34.82 0.65 17.48
N ALA A 31 -33.63 1.22 17.62
CA ALA A 31 -33.44 2.52 18.27
C ALA A 31 -33.85 3.72 17.40
N ARG A 32 -33.58 3.67 16.09
CA ARG A 32 -33.73 4.82 15.19
C ARG A 32 -34.30 4.47 13.80
N GLY A 33 -34.88 3.28 13.62
CA GLY A 33 -35.47 2.86 12.35
C GLY A 33 -34.44 2.69 11.23
N TYR A 34 -33.18 2.42 11.57
CA TYR A 34 -32.10 2.27 10.61
C TYR A 34 -32.36 1.13 9.60
N GLN A 35 -32.07 1.39 8.32
CA GLN A 35 -32.16 0.40 7.25
C GLN A 35 -30.81 0.27 6.54
N SER A 36 -30.19 -0.90 6.62
CA SER A 36 -28.86 -1.16 6.04
C SER A 36 -28.86 -1.04 4.51
N ALA A 37 -29.71 -1.79 3.81
CA ALA A 37 -29.66 -1.87 2.34
C ALA A 37 -29.79 -0.50 1.62
N PRO A 38 -30.75 0.39 1.98
CA PRO A 38 -30.83 1.72 1.38
C PRO A 38 -29.62 2.59 1.70
N THR A 39 -29.10 2.51 2.93
CA THR A 39 -27.93 3.29 3.38
C THR A 39 -26.68 2.86 2.62
N ARG A 40 -26.42 1.55 2.52
CA ARG A 40 -25.32 1.00 1.71
C ARG A 40 -25.45 1.40 0.24
N ALA A 41 -26.67 1.41 -0.32
CA ALA A 41 -26.89 1.81 -1.70
C ALA A 41 -26.51 3.28 -1.94
N ARG A 42 -26.91 4.20 -1.04
CA ARG A 42 -26.55 5.61 -1.14
C ARG A 42 -25.04 5.84 -0.96
N ILE A 43 -24.41 5.17 0.02
CA ILE A 43 -22.95 5.18 0.20
C ILE A 43 -22.22 4.74 -1.08
N ARG A 44 -22.65 3.63 -1.70
CA ARG A 44 -22.04 3.14 -2.96
C ARG A 44 -22.23 4.13 -4.11
N ASN A 45 -23.42 4.70 -4.24
CA ASN A 45 -23.74 5.66 -5.31
C ASN A 45 -22.91 6.94 -5.17
N GLU A 46 -22.81 7.50 -3.96
CA GLU A 46 -21.98 8.67 -3.68
C GLU A 46 -20.49 8.39 -3.89
N PHE A 47 -20.00 7.21 -3.47
CA PHE A 47 -18.63 6.81 -3.77
C PHE A 47 -18.37 6.78 -5.28
N THR A 48 -19.26 6.16 -6.05
CA THR A 48 -19.13 6.01 -7.50
C THR A 48 -19.14 7.37 -8.19
N ALA A 49 -20.04 8.26 -7.79
CA ALA A 49 -20.16 9.61 -8.33
C ALA A 49 -18.91 10.47 -8.05
N ARG A 50 -18.32 10.33 -6.86
CA ARG A 50 -17.16 11.11 -6.42
C ARG A 50 -15.82 10.56 -6.89
N ASN A 51 -15.78 9.31 -7.33
CA ASN A 51 -14.54 8.58 -7.63
C ASN A 51 -14.49 8.10 -9.09
N ASN A 52 -14.90 8.94 -10.03
CA ASN A 52 -14.82 8.70 -11.48
C ASN A 52 -15.45 7.38 -11.94
N GLY A 53 -16.57 6.97 -11.34
CA GLY A 53 -17.26 5.73 -11.71
C GLY A 53 -16.67 4.45 -11.12
N MET A 54 -15.64 4.54 -10.26
CA MET A 54 -15.10 3.38 -9.57
C MET A 54 -16.13 2.79 -8.59
N ILE A 55 -16.17 1.47 -8.50
CA ILE A 55 -17.08 0.74 -7.60
C ILE A 55 -16.36 0.47 -6.28
N ALA A 56 -17.00 0.80 -5.15
CA ALA A 56 -16.47 0.47 -3.83
C ALA A 56 -16.46 -1.05 -3.61
N HIS A 57 -15.39 -1.57 -3.02
CA HIS A 57 -15.36 -2.96 -2.59
C HIS A 57 -16.35 -3.21 -1.44
N GLU A 58 -16.90 -4.41 -1.33
CA GLU A 58 -17.87 -4.73 -0.27
C GLU A 58 -17.30 -4.47 1.14
N TRP A 59 -16.05 -4.87 1.40
CA TRP A 59 -15.40 -4.61 2.69
C TRP A 59 -15.25 -3.10 2.99
N GLN A 60 -15.15 -2.24 1.96
CA GLN A 60 -15.11 -0.79 2.15
C GLN A 60 -16.46 -0.27 2.63
N VAL A 61 -17.54 -0.81 2.05
CA VAL A 61 -18.91 -0.47 2.43
C VAL A 61 -19.23 -1.01 3.82
N ASP A 62 -18.80 -2.23 4.15
CA ASP A 62 -18.99 -2.81 5.48
C ASP A 62 -18.30 -1.98 6.57
N MET A 63 -17.05 -1.58 6.32
CA MET A 63 -16.29 -0.75 7.24
C MET A 63 -16.89 0.66 7.40
N ALA A 64 -17.34 1.26 6.29
CA ALA A 64 -18.03 2.55 6.34
C ALA A 64 -19.35 2.45 7.13
N GLU A 65 -20.12 1.39 6.91
CA GLU A 65 -21.37 1.16 7.61
C GLU A 65 -21.15 0.88 9.09
N ALA A 66 -20.15 0.06 9.45
CA ALA A 66 -19.77 -0.18 10.84
C ALA A 66 -19.43 1.13 11.57
N LEU A 67 -18.66 2.01 10.92
CA LEU A 67 -18.33 3.32 11.45
C LEU A 67 -19.57 4.23 11.60
N HIS A 68 -20.47 4.22 10.61
CA HIS A 68 -21.75 4.95 10.66
C HIS A 68 -22.70 4.45 11.77
N LEU A 69 -22.58 3.19 12.17
CA LEU A 69 -23.31 2.60 13.30
C LEU A 69 -22.65 2.90 14.65
N GLY A 70 -21.51 3.58 14.68
CA GLY A 70 -20.78 3.93 15.90
C GLY A 70 -19.91 2.81 16.45
N LEU A 71 -19.55 1.81 15.63
CA LEU A 71 -18.66 0.73 16.05
C LEU A 71 -17.21 1.20 16.05
N ASP A 72 -16.45 0.76 17.06
CA ASP A 72 -14.98 0.80 17.01
C ASP A 72 -14.50 -0.16 15.93
N CYS A 73 -13.70 0.33 14.99
CA CYS A 73 -13.28 -0.44 13.83
C CYS A 73 -11.76 -0.53 13.69
N SER A 74 -11.26 -1.66 13.19
CA SER A 74 -9.84 -1.84 12.83
C SER A 74 -9.69 -2.57 11.50
N LEU A 75 -8.73 -2.13 10.69
CA LEU A 75 -8.52 -2.62 9.32
C LEU A 75 -7.05 -2.97 9.11
N ILE A 76 -6.78 -4.21 8.69
CA ILE A 76 -5.50 -4.65 8.15
C ILE A 76 -5.71 -4.89 6.65
N ALA A 77 -4.98 -4.15 5.83
CA ALA A 77 -4.95 -4.36 4.38
C ALA A 77 -3.61 -3.91 3.79
N GLY A 78 -3.24 -4.47 2.64
CA GLY A 78 -2.03 -4.08 1.91
C GLY A 78 -1.98 -2.58 1.54
N THR A 79 -0.77 -2.06 1.32
CA THR A 79 -0.57 -0.70 0.75
C THR A 79 -1.25 -0.61 -0.61
N GLY A 80 -1.93 0.51 -0.89
CA GLY A 80 -2.66 0.71 -2.15
C GLY A 80 -4.07 0.10 -2.20
N ALA A 81 -4.50 -0.67 -1.19
CA ALA A 81 -5.83 -1.29 -1.17
C ALA A 81 -7.00 -0.30 -0.97
N GLY A 82 -6.76 1.01 -0.88
CA GLY A 82 -7.83 2.00 -0.65
C GLY A 82 -8.34 2.07 0.79
N LYS A 83 -7.47 1.82 1.79
CA LYS A 83 -7.79 1.81 3.23
C LYS A 83 -8.42 3.10 3.76
N THR A 84 -8.07 4.24 3.19
CA THR A 84 -8.47 5.55 3.70
C THR A 84 -9.94 5.89 3.38
N MET A 85 -10.48 5.37 2.27
CA MET A 85 -11.81 5.74 1.80
C MET A 85 -12.96 5.33 2.73
N PRO A 86 -13.01 4.09 3.26
CA PRO A 86 -14.06 3.68 4.19
C PRO A 86 -14.24 4.60 5.39
N PHE A 87 -13.17 5.26 5.83
CA PHE A 87 -13.22 6.16 6.98
C PHE A 87 -13.99 7.45 6.70
N VAL A 88 -14.06 7.93 5.46
CA VAL A 88 -14.79 9.17 5.13
C VAL A 88 -16.16 8.92 4.50
N MET A 89 -16.42 7.69 4.05
CA MET A 89 -17.69 7.29 3.45
C MET A 89 -18.94 7.52 4.33
N PRO A 90 -18.89 7.44 5.68
CA PRO A 90 -20.04 7.81 6.53
C PRO A 90 -20.52 9.26 6.32
N LEU A 91 -19.63 10.16 5.90
CA LEU A 91 -19.96 11.55 5.59
C LEU A 91 -20.85 11.68 4.35
N PHE A 92 -21.04 10.63 3.56
CA PHE A 92 -21.99 10.66 2.45
C PHE A 92 -23.43 10.66 2.95
N GLU A 93 -23.68 10.07 4.13
CA GLU A 93 -24.99 10.05 4.78
C GLU A 93 -25.15 11.18 5.80
N GLU A 94 -24.10 11.45 6.57
CA GLU A 94 -24.20 12.33 7.74
C GLU A 94 -23.70 13.74 7.43
N SER A 95 -24.52 14.53 6.74
CA SER A 95 -24.18 15.88 6.25
C SER A 95 -23.62 16.84 7.32
N ASP A 96 -23.94 16.62 8.59
CA ASP A 96 -23.55 17.48 9.71
C ASP A 96 -22.39 16.94 10.54
N LYS A 97 -21.81 15.78 10.18
CA LYS A 97 -20.71 15.16 10.92
C LYS A 97 -19.33 15.51 10.39
N ILE A 98 -18.34 15.37 11.28
CA ILE A 98 -16.93 15.63 11.07
C ILE A 98 -16.12 14.38 11.42
N ILE A 99 -15.11 14.08 10.60
CA ILE A 99 -14.14 13.01 10.86
C ILE A 99 -12.75 13.62 11.00
N VAL A 100 -12.07 13.27 12.08
CA VAL A 100 -10.71 13.73 12.38
C VAL A 100 -9.74 12.60 12.10
N ILE A 101 -8.85 12.77 11.13
CA ILE A 101 -7.85 11.78 10.72
C ILE A 101 -6.49 12.18 11.30
N ILE A 102 -5.93 11.33 12.15
CA ILE A 102 -4.59 11.44 12.70
C ILE A 102 -3.61 10.82 11.72
N SER A 103 -2.69 11.62 11.19
CA SER A 103 -1.70 11.22 10.19
C SER A 103 -0.27 11.36 10.75
N PRO A 104 0.67 10.48 10.37
CA PRO A 104 2.04 10.52 10.88
C PRO A 104 2.86 11.70 10.34
N LEU A 105 2.56 12.23 9.16
CA LEU A 105 3.42 13.19 8.46
C LEU A 105 2.64 14.37 7.88
N ASN A 106 3.15 15.59 8.07
CA ASN A 106 2.57 16.82 7.51
C ASN A 106 2.35 16.75 5.99
N ALA A 107 3.26 16.10 5.26
CA ALA A 107 3.11 15.93 3.81
C ALA A 107 1.92 15.02 3.45
N LEU A 108 1.70 13.96 4.24
CA LEU A 108 0.58 13.04 4.05
C LEU A 108 -0.75 13.72 4.39
N GLU A 109 -0.77 14.56 5.42
CA GLU A 109 -1.95 15.36 5.77
C GLU A 109 -2.42 16.22 4.59
N VAL A 110 -1.49 16.95 3.97
CA VAL A 110 -1.77 17.85 2.84
C VAL A 110 -2.21 17.08 1.59
N ASP A 111 -1.53 15.98 1.27
CA ASP A 111 -1.87 15.14 0.12
C ASP A 111 -3.27 14.50 0.30
N GLN A 112 -3.59 13.98 1.49
CA GLN A 112 -4.92 13.43 1.80
C GLN A 112 -6.02 14.50 1.72
N ALA A 113 -5.79 15.68 2.32
CA ALA A 113 -6.73 16.79 2.23
C ALA A 113 -6.98 17.20 0.77
N SER A 114 -5.94 17.18 -0.07
CA SER A 114 -6.10 17.47 -1.50
C SER A 114 -6.90 16.40 -2.23
N CYS A 115 -6.69 15.11 -1.92
CA CYS A 115 -7.46 14.02 -2.53
C CYS A 115 -8.94 14.13 -2.16
N PHE A 116 -9.28 14.33 -0.89
CA PHE A 116 -10.68 14.48 -0.48
C PHE A 116 -11.36 15.70 -1.10
N ARG A 117 -10.66 16.83 -1.23
CA ARG A 117 -11.18 18.02 -1.94
C ARG A 117 -11.49 17.74 -3.40
N LYS A 118 -10.65 16.98 -4.10
CA LYS A 118 -10.90 16.56 -5.50
C LYS A 118 -12.13 15.67 -5.62
N MET A 119 -12.47 14.91 -4.58
CA MET A 119 -13.69 14.10 -4.48
C MET A 119 -14.93 14.91 -4.03
N GLY A 120 -14.82 16.23 -3.91
CA GLY A 120 -15.90 17.11 -3.50
C GLY A 120 -16.23 17.04 -2.00
N LEU A 121 -15.32 16.54 -1.16
CA LEU A 121 -15.42 16.63 0.30
C LEU A 121 -14.72 17.90 0.80
N SER A 122 -15.33 18.58 1.77
CA SER A 122 -14.66 19.69 2.45
C SER A 122 -13.62 19.15 3.43
N ALA A 123 -12.35 19.31 3.10
CA ALA A 123 -11.23 18.74 3.85
C ALA A 123 -10.10 19.75 4.06
N VAL A 124 -9.52 19.74 5.27
CA VAL A 124 -8.40 20.61 5.66
C VAL A 124 -7.29 19.82 6.36
N ALA A 125 -6.04 20.17 6.07
CA ALA A 125 -4.87 19.67 6.77
C ALA A 125 -4.38 20.72 7.78
N ILE A 126 -4.28 20.35 9.06
CA ILE A 126 -3.78 21.23 10.12
C ILE A 126 -2.53 20.67 10.81
N ASN A 127 -1.48 21.48 10.82
CA ASN A 127 -0.22 21.23 11.52
C ASN A 127 0.42 22.56 11.92
N GLY A 128 1.64 22.50 12.46
CA GLY A 128 2.39 23.69 12.87
C GLY A 128 2.61 24.72 11.75
N ASP A 129 2.65 24.30 10.48
CA ASP A 129 2.83 25.20 9.33
C ASP A 129 1.49 25.77 8.82
N THR A 130 0.41 24.97 8.86
CA THR A 130 -0.87 25.32 8.19
C THR A 130 -1.92 25.89 9.13
N TYR A 131 -1.78 25.71 10.44
CA TYR A 131 -2.73 26.21 11.41
C TYR A 131 -2.61 27.72 11.58
N SER A 132 -3.74 28.43 11.42
CA SER A 132 -3.81 29.89 11.56
C SER A 132 -5.13 30.31 12.23
N SER A 133 -5.26 31.58 12.61
CA SER A 133 -6.52 32.13 13.13
C SER A 133 -7.67 32.02 12.13
N VAL A 134 -7.37 32.14 10.83
CA VAL A 134 -8.35 31.99 9.75
C VAL A 134 -8.85 30.55 9.71
N VAL A 135 -7.92 29.58 9.61
CA VAL A 135 -8.26 28.15 9.56
C VAL A 135 -8.97 27.70 10.84
N HIS A 136 -8.56 28.20 12.02
CA HIS A 136 -9.25 27.95 13.28
C HIS A 136 -10.73 28.37 13.20
N LYS A 137 -10.99 29.58 12.72
CA LYS A 137 -12.37 30.08 12.58
C LYS A 137 -13.17 29.28 11.56
N GLU A 138 -12.56 28.88 10.44
CA GLU A 138 -13.24 28.01 9.46
C GLU A 138 -13.65 26.65 10.04
N ILE A 139 -12.78 26.05 10.87
CA ILE A 139 -13.09 24.79 11.56
C ILE A 139 -14.19 25.01 12.60
N GLN A 140 -14.11 26.10 13.38
CA GLN A 140 -15.13 26.47 14.36
C GLN A 140 -16.50 26.72 13.71
N ASP A 141 -16.51 27.32 12.51
CA ASP A 141 -17.71 27.58 11.71
C ASP A 141 -18.18 26.34 10.92
N PHE A 142 -17.61 25.15 11.18
CA PHE A 142 -17.94 23.88 10.55
C PHE A 142 -17.80 23.85 9.02
N LYS A 143 -16.89 24.65 8.46
CA LYS A 143 -16.65 24.68 7.01
C LYS A 143 -15.98 23.41 6.48
N HIS A 144 -15.29 22.66 7.35
CA HIS A 144 -14.52 21.47 7.01
C HIS A 144 -15.11 20.23 7.69
N ARG A 145 -15.35 19.17 6.91
CA ARG A 145 -15.93 17.89 7.37
C ARG A 145 -14.90 16.80 7.56
N VAL A 146 -13.75 16.91 6.89
CA VAL A 146 -12.59 16.04 7.12
C VAL A 146 -11.44 16.91 7.61
N ILE A 147 -10.96 16.63 8.81
CA ILE A 147 -9.83 17.35 9.41
C ILE A 147 -8.67 16.36 9.53
N ILE A 148 -7.62 16.56 8.74
CA ILE A 148 -6.42 15.74 8.78
C ILE A 148 -5.36 16.47 9.59
N THR A 149 -4.79 15.82 10.58
CA THR A 149 -3.98 16.46 11.62
C THR A 149 -3.00 15.48 12.24
N SER A 150 -2.07 16.00 13.04
CA SER A 150 -1.12 15.20 13.80
C SER A 150 -1.56 14.93 15.25
N PRO A 151 -0.97 13.93 15.92
CA PRO A 151 -1.17 13.70 17.35
C PRO A 151 -0.90 14.95 18.21
N ASP A 152 0.19 15.66 17.91
CA ASP A 152 0.60 16.86 18.66
C ASP A 152 -0.46 17.97 18.61
N MET A 153 -1.08 18.18 17.45
CA MET A 153 -2.15 19.17 17.31
C MET A 153 -3.35 18.81 18.18
N CYS A 154 -3.80 17.55 18.18
CA CYS A 154 -4.95 17.13 18.99
C CYS A 154 -4.67 17.14 20.50
N LEU A 155 -3.45 16.79 20.90
CA LEU A 155 -3.11 16.56 22.30
C LEU A 155 -2.50 17.78 23.00
N LYS A 156 -1.68 18.58 22.30
CA LYS A 156 -0.91 19.67 22.92
C LYS A 156 -1.33 21.07 22.46
N HIS A 157 -1.81 21.23 21.23
CA HIS A 157 -2.12 22.56 20.71
C HIS A 157 -3.36 23.16 21.39
N HIS A 158 -3.15 24.08 22.33
CA HIS A 158 -4.17 24.63 23.25
C HIS A 158 -5.50 25.01 22.58
N LYS A 159 -5.46 25.89 21.56
CA LYS A 159 -6.69 26.39 20.91
C LYS A 159 -7.45 25.31 20.15
N PHE A 160 -6.74 24.35 19.55
CA PHE A 160 -7.38 23.29 18.79
C PHE A 160 -7.98 22.25 19.72
N ARG A 161 -7.23 21.85 20.74
CA ARG A 161 -7.74 20.97 21.82
C ARG A 161 -8.95 21.57 22.52
N GLN A 162 -8.95 22.87 22.81
CA GLN A 162 -10.10 23.57 23.38
C GLN A 162 -11.31 23.50 22.45
N LEU A 163 -11.12 23.71 21.15
CA LEU A 163 -12.19 23.60 20.16
C LEU A 163 -12.81 22.20 20.13
N LEU A 164 -11.97 21.14 20.12
CA LEU A 164 -12.41 19.75 20.19
C LEU A 164 -13.27 19.47 21.45
N ASN A 165 -12.98 20.17 22.56
CA ASN A 165 -13.70 20.02 23.82
C ASN A 165 -14.98 20.86 23.92
N THR A 166 -15.30 21.70 22.93
CA THR A 166 -16.54 22.48 22.98
C THR A 166 -17.75 21.56 22.71
N PRO A 167 -18.85 21.65 23.47
CA PRO A 167 -20.01 20.77 23.28
C PRO A 167 -20.60 20.82 21.87
N ALA A 168 -20.61 22.01 21.26
CA ALA A 168 -21.09 22.20 19.90
C ALA A 168 -20.25 21.44 18.87
N PHE A 169 -18.91 21.43 19.04
CA PHE A 169 -18.01 20.74 18.15
C PHE A 169 -17.96 19.22 18.42
N ALA A 170 -17.84 18.82 19.68
CA ALA A 170 -17.82 17.41 20.08
C ALA A 170 -19.04 16.64 19.55
N LYS A 171 -20.25 17.21 19.61
CA LYS A 171 -21.49 16.61 19.08
C LYS A 171 -21.42 16.29 17.57
N LYS A 172 -20.58 17.02 16.83
CA LYS A 172 -20.41 16.90 15.38
C LYS A 172 -19.32 15.90 15.01
N ILE A 173 -18.42 15.54 15.94
CA ILE A 173 -17.38 14.52 15.68
C ILE A 173 -18.06 13.15 15.59
N ALA A 174 -17.93 12.50 14.43
CA ALA A 174 -18.34 11.10 14.24
C ALA A 174 -17.25 10.13 14.66
N ALA A 175 -15.99 10.40 14.30
CA ALA A 175 -14.89 9.49 14.59
C ALA A 175 -13.51 10.19 14.62
N PHE A 176 -12.60 9.59 15.39
CA PHE A 176 -11.16 9.77 15.21
C PHE A 176 -10.61 8.55 14.48
N VAL A 177 -9.85 8.80 13.41
CA VAL A 177 -9.24 7.77 12.57
C VAL A 177 -7.75 7.87 12.76
N VAL A 178 -7.07 6.78 13.12
CA VAL A 178 -5.60 6.76 13.19
C VAL A 178 -5.08 6.10 11.93
N ASP A 179 -4.58 6.90 11.00
CA ASP A 179 -3.88 6.39 9.82
C ASP A 179 -2.49 5.88 10.22
N GLU A 180 -2.04 4.80 9.58
CA GLU A 180 -0.81 4.10 9.94
C GLU A 180 -0.73 3.73 11.43
N ALA A 181 -1.78 3.10 11.97
CA ALA A 181 -1.91 2.76 13.39
C ALA A 181 -0.74 1.94 13.98
N HIS A 182 0.10 1.31 13.15
CA HIS A 182 1.34 0.67 13.59
C HIS A 182 2.32 1.67 14.25
N CYS A 183 2.23 2.97 13.95
CA CYS A 183 2.99 4.01 14.62
C CYS A 183 2.70 4.09 16.13
N ILE A 184 1.54 3.60 16.59
CA ILE A 184 1.20 3.54 18.02
C ILE A 184 2.22 2.70 18.78
N SER A 185 2.54 1.51 18.27
CA SER A 185 3.53 0.62 18.90
C SER A 185 4.96 0.97 18.53
N GLN A 186 5.21 1.36 17.27
CA GLN A 186 6.57 1.61 16.79
C GLN A 186 7.17 2.93 17.29
N TRP A 187 6.37 4.00 17.40
CA TRP A 187 6.87 5.33 17.76
C TRP A 187 6.44 5.78 19.15
N GLY A 188 5.37 5.18 19.69
CA GLY A 188 4.80 5.57 20.98
C GLY A 188 5.77 5.43 22.17
N ASN A 189 6.82 4.61 22.03
CA ASN A 189 7.83 4.42 23.08
C ASN A 189 9.07 5.29 22.94
N ASP A 190 9.37 5.83 21.75
CA ASP A 190 10.64 6.54 21.48
C ASP A 190 10.44 7.83 20.68
N PHE A 191 10.15 7.71 19.37
CA PHE A 191 10.25 8.83 18.44
C PHE A 191 9.12 9.86 18.57
N ARG A 192 7.90 9.41 18.90
CA ARG A 192 6.71 10.27 18.97
C ARG A 192 5.72 9.75 20.01
N ALA A 193 6.04 9.98 21.28
CA ALA A 193 5.31 9.47 22.45
C ALA A 193 3.81 9.84 22.49
N GLU A 194 3.40 10.86 21.74
CA GLU A 194 2.01 11.31 21.61
C GLU A 194 1.11 10.22 21.01
N TYR A 195 1.67 9.35 20.18
CA TYR A 195 0.94 8.23 19.60
C TYR A 195 0.40 7.26 20.67
N ALA A 196 1.14 7.06 21.77
CA ALA A 196 0.69 6.25 22.90
C ALA A 196 -0.47 6.90 23.69
N GLN A 197 -0.68 8.21 23.53
CA GLN A 197 -1.70 8.98 24.26
C GLN A 197 -2.99 9.19 23.45
N LEU A 198 -3.07 8.69 22.21
CA LEU A 198 -4.23 8.86 21.34
C LEU A 198 -5.53 8.29 21.91
N GLY A 199 -5.46 7.33 22.84
CA GLY A 199 -6.63 6.81 23.55
C GLY A 199 -7.43 7.88 24.30
N THR A 200 -6.79 8.99 24.69
CA THR A 200 -7.46 10.13 25.34
C THR A 200 -8.44 10.86 24.43
N LEU A 201 -8.30 10.73 23.10
CA LEU A 201 -9.19 11.38 22.14
C LEU A 201 -10.61 10.83 22.18
N ARG A 202 -10.80 9.62 22.71
CA ARG A 202 -12.12 9.01 22.91
C ARG A 202 -13.04 9.88 23.78
N ALA A 203 -12.48 10.67 24.70
CA ALA A 203 -13.25 11.59 25.54
C ALA A 203 -13.95 12.71 24.73
N PHE A 204 -13.52 12.97 23.50
CA PHE A 204 -14.13 13.99 22.62
C PHE A 204 -15.22 13.45 21.71
N VAL A 205 -15.38 12.12 21.61
CA VAL A 205 -16.45 11.51 20.79
C VAL A 205 -17.68 11.33 21.67
N PRO A 206 -18.86 11.82 21.25
CA PRO A 206 -20.09 11.54 21.96
C PRO A 206 -20.30 10.03 22.04
N LEU A 207 -20.47 9.50 23.25
CA LEU A 207 -20.90 8.11 23.45
C LEU A 207 -22.36 8.01 22.98
N HIS A 208 -22.55 7.79 21.69
CA HIS A 208 -23.82 7.29 21.20
C HIS A 208 -23.88 5.80 21.57
N TYR A 209 -24.96 5.42 22.25
CA TYR A 209 -25.24 4.12 22.87
C TYR A 209 -24.74 3.96 24.32
N GLU A 210 -25.71 3.70 25.19
CA GLU A 210 -25.54 3.25 26.57
C GLU A 210 -24.75 1.93 26.59
N SER A 211 -23.43 2.03 26.68
CA SER A 211 -22.61 0.96 27.25
C SER A 211 -21.46 1.61 28.00
N LEU A 212 -21.68 1.74 29.31
CA LEU A 212 -20.64 2.14 30.24
C LEU A 212 -19.62 1.01 30.34
N SER A 213 -18.35 1.39 30.29
CA SER A 213 -17.17 0.73 30.87
C SER A 213 -16.50 -0.42 30.08
N THR A 214 -15.22 -0.18 29.78
CA THR A 214 -14.15 -1.17 29.56
C THR A 214 -14.31 -2.11 28.38
N PHE A 215 -13.57 -1.82 27.31
CA PHE A 215 -13.24 -2.69 26.18
C PHE A 215 -13.29 -4.20 26.50
N PRO A 216 -14.31 -4.94 26.06
CA PRO A 216 -14.07 -6.30 25.63
C PRO A 216 -13.49 -6.21 24.21
N PRO A 217 -12.33 -6.82 23.90
CA PRO A 217 -11.85 -7.02 22.52
C PRO A 217 -12.87 -7.70 21.58
N ASP A 218 -14.00 -8.13 22.13
CA ASP A 218 -15.07 -8.85 21.46
C ASP A 218 -16.15 -7.99 20.80
N THR A 219 -16.13 -6.66 20.95
CA THR A 219 -17.18 -5.79 20.38
C THR A 219 -16.73 -4.90 19.22
N SER A 220 -15.44 -4.86 18.88
CA SER A 220 -14.94 -4.06 17.75
C SER A 220 -15.10 -4.78 16.41
N TYR A 221 -15.45 -4.03 15.37
CA TYR A 221 -15.49 -4.54 13.99
C TYR A 221 -14.06 -4.63 13.42
N HIS A 222 -13.54 -5.85 13.30
CA HIS A 222 -12.19 -6.11 12.81
C HIS A 222 -12.23 -6.74 11.42
N VAL A 223 -11.48 -6.17 10.48
CA VAL A 223 -11.31 -6.71 9.13
C VAL A 223 -9.82 -6.89 8.84
N ASN A 224 -9.42 -8.13 8.53
CA ASN A 224 -8.09 -8.45 8.04
C ASN A 224 -8.19 -8.98 6.61
N LEU A 225 -7.83 -8.15 5.64
CA LEU A 225 -7.75 -8.52 4.22
C LEU A 225 -6.40 -9.14 3.84
N GLY A 226 -5.48 -9.20 4.81
CA GLY A 226 -4.09 -9.59 4.59
C GLY A 226 -3.27 -8.52 3.87
N THR A 227 -2.01 -8.85 3.64
CA THR A 227 -1.00 -7.97 3.03
C THR A 227 -0.62 -8.40 1.61
N ASP A 228 -1.28 -9.42 1.06
CA ASP A 228 -0.92 -10.01 -0.22
C ASP A 228 -1.08 -9.04 -1.39
N ARG A 229 -0.08 -9.06 -2.28
CA ARG A 229 -0.05 -8.25 -3.49
C ARG A 229 0.20 -9.17 -4.68
N PRO A 230 -0.86 -9.68 -5.34
CA PRO A 230 -0.72 -10.73 -6.34
C PRO A 230 0.05 -10.28 -7.58
N ASN A 231 0.17 -8.97 -7.80
CA ASN A 231 0.87 -8.38 -8.93
C ASN A 231 2.34 -8.01 -8.66
N ILE A 232 2.86 -8.27 -7.46
CA ILE A 232 4.28 -8.04 -7.14
C ILE A 232 5.04 -9.38 -7.08
N ALA A 233 6.05 -9.57 -7.91
CA ALA A 233 6.96 -10.70 -7.82
C ALA A 233 8.09 -10.42 -6.83
N TRP A 234 8.37 -11.37 -5.93
CA TRP A 234 9.35 -11.21 -4.86
C TRP A 234 10.71 -11.83 -5.20
N PHE A 235 11.78 -11.06 -5.09
CA PHE A 235 13.14 -11.50 -5.39
C PHE A 235 14.11 -11.19 -4.25
N VAL A 236 15.08 -12.09 -4.05
CA VAL A 236 16.28 -11.85 -3.26
C VAL A 236 17.48 -12.01 -4.16
N GLN A 237 18.39 -11.04 -4.11
CA GLN A 237 19.66 -11.08 -4.82
C GLN A 237 20.80 -10.83 -3.84
N LEU A 238 21.82 -11.68 -3.92
CA LEU A 238 22.99 -11.60 -3.05
C LEU A 238 24.02 -10.63 -3.64
N MET A 239 24.52 -9.73 -2.81
CA MET A 239 25.60 -8.81 -3.16
C MET A 239 26.94 -9.58 -3.14
N LYS A 240 27.87 -9.24 -4.04
CA LYS A 240 29.19 -9.88 -4.15
C LYS A 240 30.17 -9.31 -3.13
N GLY A 241 30.14 -7.99 -2.94
CA GLY A 241 31.08 -7.23 -2.11
C GLY A 241 30.57 -6.85 -0.72
N ALA A 242 31.38 -6.10 0.02
CA ALA A 242 31.06 -5.60 1.36
C ALA A 242 30.09 -4.39 1.32
N LYS A 243 30.07 -3.54 2.37
CA LYS A 243 29.08 -2.45 2.57
C LYS A 243 28.90 -1.44 1.41
N SER A 244 29.78 -1.39 0.43
CA SER A 244 29.75 -0.41 -0.68
C SER A 244 29.63 -1.06 -2.05
N ASP A 245 29.13 -2.30 -2.13
CA ASP A 245 28.93 -3.01 -3.40
C ASP A 245 27.78 -2.37 -4.20
N LEU A 246 28.02 -1.16 -4.72
CA LEU A 246 27.10 -0.40 -5.55
C LEU A 246 26.94 -1.03 -6.93
N GLU A 247 27.88 -1.89 -7.36
CA GLU A 247 27.76 -2.71 -8.57
C GLU A 247 26.51 -3.60 -8.54
N ALA A 248 26.02 -3.95 -7.34
CA ALA A 248 24.75 -4.66 -7.18
C ALA A 248 23.52 -3.88 -7.69
N LEU A 249 23.66 -2.59 -7.99
CA LEU A 249 22.62 -1.75 -8.61
C LEU A 249 22.79 -1.59 -10.12
N ASP A 250 23.85 -2.12 -10.72
CA ASP A 250 24.18 -1.89 -12.13
C ASP A 250 23.08 -2.36 -13.07
N PHE A 251 22.38 -3.45 -12.72
CA PHE A 251 21.24 -3.97 -13.46
C PHE A 251 20.11 -2.95 -13.70
N LEU A 252 20.06 -1.85 -12.95
CA LEU A 252 19.10 -0.77 -13.15
C LEU A 252 19.40 0.10 -14.37
N VAL A 253 20.66 0.07 -14.84
CA VAL A 253 21.19 0.89 -15.93
C VAL A 253 21.99 0.08 -16.96
N GLU A 254 22.05 -1.25 -16.79
CA GLU A 254 22.66 -2.18 -17.75
C GLU A 254 21.94 -2.13 -19.11
N HIS A 255 22.73 -2.16 -20.17
CA HIS A 255 22.26 -2.14 -21.55
C HIS A 255 23.18 -3.01 -22.42
N ASP A 256 22.60 -3.70 -23.40
CA ASP A 256 23.29 -4.75 -24.17
C ASP A 256 24.32 -4.20 -25.19
N SER A 257 24.27 -2.91 -25.55
CA SER A 257 25.25 -2.24 -26.44
C SER A 257 25.20 -0.71 -26.33
N GLU A 258 26.29 -0.02 -26.71
CA GLU A 258 26.37 1.45 -26.71
C GLU A 258 25.29 2.13 -27.58
N ASP A 259 24.77 1.43 -28.58
CA ASP A 259 23.72 1.90 -29.50
C ASP A 259 22.30 1.48 -29.08
N ALA A 260 22.14 0.68 -28.02
CA ALA A 260 20.83 0.24 -27.56
C ALA A 260 20.07 1.39 -26.89
N ILE A 261 18.77 1.49 -27.17
CA ILE A 261 17.88 2.42 -26.47
C ILE A 261 17.82 1.98 -25.00
N ILE A 262 18.39 2.79 -24.10
CA ILE A 262 18.33 2.56 -22.65
C ILE A 262 16.90 2.84 -22.18
N GLU A 263 16.09 1.79 -22.05
CA GLU A 263 14.75 1.88 -21.49
C GLU A 263 14.80 1.74 -19.97
N LEU A 264 14.80 2.89 -19.27
CA LEU A 264 14.76 2.90 -17.82
C LEU A 264 13.35 2.61 -17.30
N ILE A 265 13.25 1.60 -16.44
CA ILE A 265 12.02 1.24 -15.71
C ILE A 265 11.81 2.25 -14.57
N GLN A 266 10.54 2.57 -14.28
CA GLN A 266 10.23 3.44 -13.15
C GLN A 266 10.45 2.71 -11.83
N THR A 267 11.56 3.04 -11.16
CA THR A 267 12.09 2.31 -10.01
C THR A 267 12.27 3.21 -8.79
N MET A 268 11.90 2.70 -7.60
CA MET A 268 12.29 3.29 -6.32
C MET A 268 13.36 2.42 -5.65
N VAL A 269 14.49 3.02 -5.26
CA VAL A 269 15.58 2.30 -4.57
C VAL A 269 15.70 2.82 -3.15
N PHE A 270 15.42 1.98 -2.17
CA PHE A 270 15.44 2.32 -0.75
C PHE A 270 16.82 2.11 -0.12
N PHE A 271 17.24 3.09 0.67
CA PHE A 271 18.47 3.09 1.46
C PHE A 271 18.17 3.47 2.92
N ASP A 272 18.84 2.80 3.86
CA ASP A 272 18.77 3.14 5.29
C ASP A 272 19.78 4.24 5.69
N ASN A 273 20.69 4.62 4.78
CA ASN A 273 21.72 5.62 5.01
C ASN A 273 21.76 6.66 3.88
N ILE A 274 21.69 7.95 4.24
CA ILE A 274 21.66 9.05 3.26
C ILE A 274 22.97 9.14 2.48
N ASN A 275 24.12 8.97 3.13
CA ASN A 275 25.42 9.10 2.46
C ASN A 275 25.59 7.99 1.41
N LEU A 276 25.22 6.75 1.77
CA LEU A 276 25.25 5.63 0.83
C LEU A 276 24.30 5.84 -0.37
N ALA A 277 23.15 6.49 -0.14
CA ALA A 277 22.24 6.85 -1.23
C ALA A 277 22.80 7.98 -2.12
N MET A 278 23.67 8.85 -1.59
CA MET A 278 24.40 9.84 -2.38
C MET A 278 25.50 9.18 -3.21
N ASP A 279 26.27 8.28 -2.62
CA ASP A 279 27.30 7.52 -3.34
C ASP A 279 26.66 6.69 -4.48
N ALA A 280 25.50 6.07 -4.23
CA ALA A 280 24.74 5.35 -5.24
C ALA A 280 24.21 6.25 -6.38
N LEU A 281 23.89 7.52 -6.08
CA LEU A 281 23.45 8.47 -7.10
C LEU A 281 24.57 8.79 -8.08
N GLU A 282 25.77 9.02 -7.56
CA GLU A 282 26.97 9.29 -8.36
C GLU A 282 27.31 8.06 -9.21
N HIS A 283 27.41 6.89 -8.57
CA HIS A 283 27.70 5.61 -9.24
C HIS A 283 26.75 5.31 -10.41
N LEU A 284 25.43 5.45 -10.22
CA LEU A 284 24.46 5.15 -11.29
C LEU A 284 24.46 6.19 -12.41
N ARG A 285 24.76 7.46 -12.11
CA ARG A 285 24.82 8.52 -13.12
C ARG A 285 26.08 8.41 -13.99
N ASP A 286 27.19 8.00 -13.42
CA ASP A 286 28.45 7.83 -14.16
C ASP A 286 28.37 6.71 -15.22
N ARG A 287 27.41 5.79 -15.06
CA ARG A 287 27.13 4.69 -16.00
C ARG A 287 26.09 5.04 -17.07
N LEU A 288 25.48 6.22 -16.96
CA LEU A 288 24.50 6.70 -17.93
C LEU A 288 25.10 7.81 -18.80
N PRO A 289 24.69 7.90 -20.07
CA PRO A 289 25.09 9.01 -20.92
C PRO A 289 24.56 10.34 -20.33
N PRO A 290 25.25 11.49 -20.57
CA PRO A 290 24.93 12.76 -19.91
C PRO A 290 23.47 13.21 -20.01
N HIS A 291 22.79 12.89 -21.12
CA HIS A 291 21.40 13.25 -21.34
C HIS A 291 20.40 12.42 -20.50
N LEU A 292 20.80 11.25 -19.97
CA LEU A 292 19.97 10.40 -19.11
C LEU A 292 20.29 10.53 -17.61
N GLN A 293 21.40 11.17 -17.23
CA GLN A 293 21.76 11.34 -15.81
C GLN A 293 20.68 12.08 -15.00
N GLY A 294 19.91 12.96 -15.65
CA GLY A 294 18.76 13.65 -15.07
C GLY A 294 17.56 12.75 -14.77
N ALA A 295 17.51 11.55 -15.34
CA ALA A 295 16.48 10.55 -15.07
C ALA A 295 16.66 9.84 -13.72
N ILE A 296 17.78 10.06 -13.03
CA ILE A 296 18.03 9.55 -11.67
C ILE A 296 18.02 10.73 -10.69
N ALA A 297 17.28 10.59 -9.59
CA ALA A 297 17.25 11.58 -8.52
C ALA A 297 17.28 10.93 -7.15
N LEU A 298 17.62 11.74 -6.15
CA LEU A 298 17.69 11.33 -4.75
C LEU A 298 16.66 12.11 -3.91
N TYR A 299 16.00 11.43 -2.98
CA TYR A 299 14.99 12.01 -2.10
C TYR A 299 15.24 11.56 -0.65
N HIS A 300 15.56 12.52 0.22
CA HIS A 300 15.81 12.28 1.65
C HIS A 300 15.42 13.48 2.50
N SER A 301 15.40 13.28 3.83
CA SER A 301 15.00 14.29 4.82
C SER A 301 15.80 15.60 4.74
N ARG A 302 17.12 15.55 4.48
CA ARG A 302 17.99 16.73 4.38
C ARG A 302 17.74 17.65 3.16
N ARG A 303 16.86 17.29 2.21
CA ARG A 303 16.50 18.18 1.08
C ARG A 303 15.46 19.23 1.50
N SER A 304 15.53 20.41 0.89
CA SER A 304 14.55 21.48 1.10
C SER A 304 13.14 21.04 0.69
N LYS A 305 12.10 21.63 1.30
CA LYS A 305 10.69 21.35 1.00
C LYS A 305 10.39 21.55 -0.50
N HIS A 306 10.91 22.64 -1.08
CA HIS A 306 10.77 22.95 -2.49
C HIS A 306 11.43 21.89 -3.40
N SER A 307 12.65 21.46 -3.07
CA SER A 307 13.35 20.42 -3.83
C SER A 307 12.61 19.08 -3.79
N LYS A 308 12.10 18.68 -2.61
CA LYS A 308 11.29 17.46 -2.46
C LYS A 308 10.03 17.49 -3.33
N GLN A 309 9.33 18.63 -3.37
CA GLN A 309 8.13 18.81 -4.20
C GLN A 309 8.45 18.63 -5.69
N ILE A 310 9.48 19.33 -6.19
CA ILE A 310 9.89 19.24 -7.60
C ILE A 310 10.27 17.81 -7.98
N ILE A 311 11.11 17.15 -7.18
CA ILE A 311 11.57 15.79 -7.47
C ILE A 311 10.40 14.81 -7.49
N MET A 312 9.49 14.90 -6.52
CA MET A 312 8.32 14.02 -6.46
C MET A 312 7.37 14.26 -7.64
N GLU A 313 7.17 15.51 -8.04
CA GLU A 313 6.36 15.83 -9.21
C GLU A 313 6.98 15.28 -10.50
N LYS A 314 8.29 15.48 -10.72
CA LYS A 314 9.01 14.93 -11.86
C LYS A 314 9.00 13.40 -11.90
N PHE A 315 9.11 12.75 -10.75
CA PHE A 315 9.00 11.30 -10.65
C PHE A 315 7.58 10.81 -10.96
N ARG A 316 6.54 11.49 -10.45
CA ARG A 316 5.13 11.18 -10.80
C ARG A 316 4.85 11.33 -12.30
N LYS A 317 5.46 12.33 -12.96
CA LYS A 317 5.36 12.54 -14.42
C LYS A 317 6.20 11.57 -15.25
N GLY A 318 7.06 10.77 -14.62
CA GLY A 318 7.95 9.83 -15.30
C GLY A 318 9.19 10.48 -15.95
N GLU A 319 9.47 11.75 -15.67
CA GLU A 319 10.70 12.45 -16.09
C GLU A 319 11.93 11.91 -15.33
N ILE A 320 11.74 11.62 -14.04
CA ILE A 320 12.69 10.83 -13.25
C ILE A 320 12.21 9.38 -13.33
N LYS A 321 13.11 8.48 -13.73
CA LYS A 321 12.87 7.05 -13.85
C LYS A 321 13.34 6.28 -12.62
N ILE A 322 14.50 6.63 -12.06
CA ILE A 322 15.03 5.98 -10.87
C ILE A 322 15.07 7.00 -9.72
N LEU A 323 14.30 6.72 -8.66
CA LEU A 323 14.28 7.55 -7.47
C LEU A 323 14.95 6.81 -6.31
N LEU A 324 16.13 7.26 -5.92
CA LEU A 324 16.81 6.81 -4.71
C LEU A 324 16.14 7.49 -3.51
N VAL A 325 15.73 6.72 -2.52
CA VAL A 325 14.92 7.19 -1.40
C VAL A 325 15.44 6.67 -0.07
N THR A 326 15.26 7.46 0.99
CA THR A 326 15.32 6.96 2.38
C THR A 326 13.92 6.92 2.99
N GLU A 327 13.81 6.57 4.27
CA GLU A 327 12.54 6.51 5.02
C GLU A 327 11.61 7.72 4.79
N ALA A 328 12.15 8.90 4.50
CA ALA A 328 11.37 10.11 4.22
C ALA A 328 10.40 10.00 3.02
N ALA A 329 10.61 9.07 2.08
CA ALA A 329 9.68 8.77 0.98
C ALA A 329 8.90 7.46 1.21
N GLY A 330 9.24 6.73 2.28
CA GLY A 330 8.66 5.44 2.67
C GLY A 330 7.22 5.54 3.20
N MET A 331 6.74 6.74 3.52
CA MET A 331 5.37 7.02 3.96
C MET A 331 4.71 8.06 3.03
N GLY A 332 3.46 7.81 2.62
CA GLY A 332 2.59 8.84 2.04
C GLY A 332 2.70 9.20 0.55
N CYS A 333 3.68 8.69 -0.21
CA CYS A 333 3.70 8.92 -1.66
C CYS A 333 2.81 7.90 -2.38
N ASP A 334 1.69 8.36 -2.94
CA ASP A 334 0.89 7.60 -3.92
C ASP A 334 1.43 7.83 -5.33
N ILE A 335 2.07 6.80 -5.89
CA ILE A 335 2.72 6.83 -7.20
C ILE A 335 2.26 5.54 -7.91
N PRO A 336 1.29 5.64 -8.83
CA PRO A 336 0.63 4.45 -9.39
C PRO A 336 1.57 3.63 -10.29
N HIS A 337 2.54 4.27 -10.95
CA HIS A 337 3.33 3.70 -12.05
C HIS A 337 4.69 3.12 -11.64
N VAL A 338 4.94 2.89 -10.34
CA VAL A 338 6.21 2.27 -9.91
C VAL A 338 6.19 0.78 -10.27
N GLU A 339 6.98 0.38 -11.25
CA GLU A 339 7.09 -1.01 -11.72
C GLU A 339 8.06 -1.83 -10.88
N GLN A 340 9.04 -1.17 -10.25
CA GLN A 340 10.07 -1.86 -9.49
C GLN A 340 10.40 -1.13 -8.20
N VAL A 341 10.55 -1.89 -7.11
CA VAL A 341 11.14 -1.42 -5.87
C VAL A 341 12.35 -2.28 -5.55
N VAL A 342 13.47 -1.61 -5.28
CA VAL A 342 14.71 -2.24 -4.84
C VAL A 342 15.00 -1.78 -3.43
N GLN A 343 15.34 -2.70 -2.54
CA GLN A 343 15.86 -2.39 -1.22
C GLN A 343 17.36 -2.68 -1.21
N PHE A 344 18.18 -1.64 -1.10
CA PHE A 344 19.62 -1.79 -0.97
C PHE A 344 19.97 -2.13 0.48
N MET A 345 20.51 -3.33 0.68
CA MET A 345 20.76 -3.96 1.98
C MET A 345 19.52 -4.34 2.78
N VAL A 346 19.67 -5.35 3.64
CA VAL A 346 18.61 -5.85 4.52
C VAL A 346 18.13 -4.76 5.50
N PRO A 347 16.83 -4.41 5.51
CA PRO A 347 16.27 -3.43 6.44
C PRO A 347 16.13 -4.01 7.86
N ALA A 348 15.62 -3.22 8.80
CA ALA A 348 15.49 -3.64 10.20
C ALA A 348 14.47 -4.77 10.43
N SER A 349 13.40 -4.84 9.62
CA SER A 349 12.32 -5.82 9.80
C SER A 349 11.67 -6.27 8.49
N LEU A 350 10.96 -7.40 8.54
CA LEU A 350 10.17 -7.89 7.39
C LEU A 350 9.00 -6.95 7.08
N SER A 351 8.40 -6.33 8.10
CA SER A 351 7.35 -5.33 7.95
C SER A 351 7.80 -4.09 7.17
N ILE A 352 8.99 -3.57 7.46
CA ILE A 352 9.57 -2.44 6.70
C ILE A 352 9.81 -2.84 5.25
N TRP A 353 10.36 -4.04 5.02
CA TRP A 353 10.58 -4.54 3.65
C TRP A 353 9.27 -4.63 2.87
N MET A 354 8.24 -5.28 3.42
CA MET A 354 6.95 -5.44 2.76
C MET A 354 6.25 -4.10 2.51
N GLN A 355 6.35 -3.15 3.43
CA GLN A 355 5.79 -1.81 3.26
C GLN A 355 6.49 -1.04 2.13
N ARG A 356 7.82 -1.08 2.07
CA ARG A 356 8.62 -0.43 1.02
C ARG A 356 8.38 -1.08 -0.34
N ALA A 357 8.47 -2.41 -0.43
CA ALA A 357 8.25 -3.16 -1.65
C ALA A 357 6.82 -3.02 -2.19
N GLY A 358 5.82 -2.96 -1.29
CA GLY A 358 4.41 -2.71 -1.62
C GLY A 358 4.13 -1.35 -2.26
N ARG A 359 5.14 -0.49 -2.43
CA ARG A 359 5.05 0.75 -3.23
C ARG A 359 5.10 0.48 -4.74
N ALA A 360 5.63 -0.68 -5.14
CA ALA A 360 5.54 -1.15 -6.52
C ALA A 360 4.10 -1.60 -6.84
N GLY A 361 3.74 -1.57 -8.12
CA GLY A 361 2.51 -2.17 -8.65
C GLY A 361 1.23 -1.66 -7.99
N ARG A 362 1.16 -0.37 -7.64
CA ARG A 362 -0.07 0.20 -7.05
C ARG A 362 -1.25 0.12 -8.01
N ASP A 363 -0.99 0.29 -9.30
CA ASP A 363 -1.89 -0.16 -10.34
C ASP A 363 -1.82 -1.70 -10.46
N PHE A 364 -2.93 -2.37 -10.19
CA PHE A 364 -3.03 -3.83 -10.26
C PHE A 364 -2.84 -4.38 -11.69
N LEU A 365 -2.94 -3.53 -12.72
CA LEU A 365 -2.63 -3.89 -14.10
C LEU A 365 -1.12 -3.99 -14.35
N ILE A 366 -0.29 -3.45 -13.46
CA ILE A 366 1.17 -3.49 -13.55
C ILE A 366 1.68 -4.74 -12.84
N ALA A 367 2.37 -5.61 -13.58
CA ALA A 367 3.23 -6.64 -13.00
C ALA A 367 4.52 -5.97 -12.52
N ALA A 368 4.74 -6.00 -11.21
CA ALA A 368 5.81 -5.26 -10.55
C ALA A 368 6.80 -6.18 -9.86
N HIS A 369 8.01 -5.69 -9.58
CA HIS A 369 9.08 -6.44 -8.93
C HIS A 369 9.47 -5.81 -7.58
N GLY A 370 9.54 -6.63 -6.53
CA GLY A 370 10.16 -6.27 -5.25
C GLY A 370 11.47 -7.03 -5.08
N ILE A 371 12.60 -6.34 -5.16
CA ILE A 371 13.95 -6.92 -5.10
C ILE A 371 14.64 -6.51 -3.79
N LEU A 372 15.03 -7.49 -2.98
CA LEU A 372 15.86 -7.27 -1.79
C LEU A 372 17.32 -7.62 -2.11
N LEU A 373 18.22 -6.64 -2.04
CA LEU A 373 19.66 -6.83 -2.15
C LEU A 373 20.24 -7.15 -0.77
N VAL A 374 20.81 -8.34 -0.61
CA VAL A 374 21.27 -8.85 0.69
C VAL A 374 22.79 -8.87 0.73
N GLN A 375 23.36 -8.15 1.70
CA GLN A 375 24.81 -8.12 1.89
C GLN A 375 25.38 -9.42 2.51
N PRO A 376 26.64 -9.80 2.21
CA PRO A 376 27.25 -11.02 2.75
C PRO A 376 27.29 -11.11 4.28
N SER A 377 27.32 -9.98 4.98
CA SER A 377 27.39 -9.95 6.45
C SER A 377 26.16 -10.55 7.15
N VAL A 378 25.06 -10.77 6.42
CA VAL A 378 23.85 -11.44 6.95
C VAL A 378 24.10 -12.92 7.21
N PHE A 379 24.97 -13.54 6.41
CA PHE A 379 25.29 -14.97 6.48
C PHE A 379 26.64 -15.26 7.13
N LYS A 380 27.44 -14.23 7.46
CA LYS A 380 28.73 -14.40 8.14
C LYS A 380 28.50 -14.61 9.63
N GLU A 381 28.83 -15.81 10.11
CA GLU A 381 28.82 -16.15 11.53
C GLU A 381 30.01 -15.49 12.24
N VAL A 382 29.79 -15.04 13.47
CA VAL A 382 30.83 -14.59 14.39
C VAL A 382 31.09 -15.74 15.35
N SER A 383 32.31 -16.27 15.38
CA SER A 383 32.64 -17.38 16.28
C SER A 383 32.47 -16.90 17.73
N SER A 384 31.54 -17.50 18.48
CA SER A 384 31.56 -17.38 19.94
C SER A 384 32.77 -18.16 20.49
N LYS A 385 33.37 -17.66 21.57
CA LYS A 385 34.40 -18.38 22.32
C LYS A 385 33.82 -19.59 23.08
N ASN A 386 32.50 -19.67 23.23
CA ASN A 386 31.80 -20.76 23.91
C ASN A 386 31.02 -21.62 22.90
N PRO A 387 31.20 -22.96 22.88
CA PRO A 387 30.52 -23.87 21.96
C PRO A 387 29.03 -24.09 22.25
N THR A 388 28.49 -23.54 23.34
CA THR A 388 27.06 -23.64 23.73
C THR A 388 26.24 -22.41 23.36
N ASP A 389 26.86 -21.36 22.84
CA ASP A 389 26.14 -20.14 22.47
C ASP A 389 25.44 -20.33 21.12
N ASP A 390 24.25 -19.76 20.99
CA ASP A 390 23.54 -19.66 19.73
C ASP A 390 24.43 -19.01 18.67
N VAL A 391 24.29 -19.46 17.42
CA VAL A 391 25.02 -18.89 16.28
C VAL A 391 24.70 -17.40 16.16
N THR A 392 25.71 -16.56 16.38
CA THR A 392 25.57 -15.11 16.21
C THR A 392 26.09 -14.70 14.84
N PHE A 393 25.32 -13.88 14.13
CA PHE A 393 25.69 -13.37 12.81
C PHE A 393 26.28 -11.97 12.92
N GLN A 394 27.19 -11.63 12.00
CA GLN A 394 27.84 -10.32 11.96
C GLN A 394 26.83 -9.17 11.84
N LYS A 395 25.72 -9.39 11.12
CA LYS A 395 24.57 -8.48 11.10
C LYS A 395 23.37 -9.13 11.79
N SER A 396 22.86 -8.46 12.82
CA SER A 396 21.57 -8.81 13.43
C SER A 396 20.44 -8.55 12.43
N VAL A 397 19.59 -9.55 12.25
CA VAL A 397 18.43 -9.52 11.35
C VAL A 397 17.26 -10.12 12.11
N GLU A 398 16.10 -9.46 12.07
CA GLU A 398 14.86 -9.97 12.66
C GLU A 398 14.55 -11.39 12.17
N ALA A 399 14.11 -12.28 13.07
CA ALA A 399 13.86 -13.69 12.77
C ALA A 399 12.94 -13.90 11.56
N GLY A 400 11.84 -13.13 11.46
CA GLY A 400 10.92 -13.21 10.32
C GLY A 400 11.56 -12.82 8.99
N LEU A 401 12.39 -11.76 8.99
CA LEU A 401 13.11 -11.33 7.80
C LEU A 401 14.20 -12.34 7.41
N ARG A 402 14.90 -12.93 8.39
CA ARG A 402 15.86 -14.00 8.15
C ARG A 402 15.19 -15.22 7.50
N ALA A 403 14.09 -15.70 8.08
CA ALA A 403 13.30 -16.79 7.50
C ALA A 403 12.84 -16.46 6.07
N TRP A 404 12.42 -15.22 5.82
CA TRP A 404 12.01 -14.79 4.49
C TRP A 404 13.16 -14.74 3.49
N ILE A 405 14.38 -14.35 3.90
CA ILE A 405 15.57 -14.31 3.05
C ILE A 405 16.02 -15.73 2.70
N GLU A 406 16.13 -16.60 3.71
CA GLU A 406 16.79 -17.92 3.63
C GLU A 406 15.87 -19.04 3.13
N THR A 407 14.55 -18.84 3.07
CA THR A 407 13.60 -19.88 2.63
C THR A 407 13.89 -20.39 1.22
N THR A 408 13.70 -21.71 1.04
CA THR A 408 13.64 -22.37 -0.28
C THR A 408 12.20 -22.56 -0.78
N GLU A 409 11.22 -22.30 0.08
CA GLU A 409 9.80 -22.37 -0.24
C GLU A 409 9.27 -21.05 -0.82
N CYS A 410 7.97 -20.99 -1.12
CA CYS A 410 7.38 -19.77 -1.66
C CYS A 410 7.54 -18.60 -0.67
N ARG A 411 8.12 -17.48 -1.12
CA ARG A 411 8.31 -16.31 -0.26
C ARG A 411 6.98 -15.74 0.28
N ARG A 412 5.87 -15.91 -0.45
CA ARG A 412 4.53 -15.52 0.03
C ARG A 412 4.06 -16.36 1.22
N GLU A 413 4.46 -17.62 1.30
CA GLU A 413 4.09 -18.48 2.43
C GLU A 413 4.71 -18.00 3.73
N VAL A 414 5.97 -17.55 3.67
CA VAL A 414 6.65 -16.98 4.83
C VAL A 414 6.02 -15.65 5.25
N VAL A 415 5.66 -14.79 4.29
CA VAL A 415 4.94 -13.54 4.57
C VAL A 415 3.60 -13.83 5.25
N ASP A 416 2.84 -14.80 4.73
CA ASP A 416 1.56 -15.14 5.32
C ASP A 416 1.68 -15.74 6.71
N GLU A 417 2.77 -16.47 6.99
CA GLU A 417 3.00 -17.01 8.33
C GLU A 417 3.38 -15.90 9.29
N TYR A 418 4.23 -14.98 8.85
CA TYR A 418 4.69 -13.86 9.65
C TYR A 418 3.56 -12.87 10.01
N PHE A 419 2.72 -12.49 9.05
CA PHE A 419 1.61 -11.54 9.28
C PHE A 419 0.29 -12.21 9.68
N ASP A 420 0.30 -13.54 9.83
CA ASP A 420 -0.92 -14.32 10.00
C ASP A 420 -1.97 -13.95 8.92
N ASN A 421 -1.58 -13.96 7.64
CA ASN A 421 -2.53 -13.74 6.53
C ASN A 421 -3.38 -14.99 6.30
N GLY A 422 -4.63 -14.78 5.87
CA GLY A 422 -5.53 -15.88 5.49
C GLY A 422 -5.01 -16.66 4.28
N THR A 423 -5.38 -17.93 4.16
CA THR A 423 -4.78 -18.82 3.15
C THR A 423 -5.51 -18.81 1.80
N SER A 424 -6.64 -18.10 1.68
CA SER A 424 -7.35 -17.93 0.41
C SER A 424 -6.63 -16.87 -0.43
N ARG A 425 -5.54 -17.27 -1.10
CA ARG A 425 -4.78 -16.37 -1.96
C ARG A 425 -5.48 -16.19 -3.30
N THR A 426 -5.49 -14.95 -3.75
CA THR A 426 -5.65 -14.71 -5.18
C THR A 426 -4.39 -15.24 -5.86
N ARG A 427 -4.53 -15.98 -6.96
CA ARG A 427 -3.36 -16.41 -7.72
C ARG A 427 -2.58 -15.18 -8.19
N PRO A 428 -1.23 -15.19 -8.13
CA PRO A 428 -0.43 -14.12 -8.67
C PRO A 428 -0.82 -13.83 -10.12
N THR A 429 -0.82 -12.56 -10.52
CA THR A 429 -1.15 -12.15 -11.89
C THR A 429 0.01 -12.39 -12.86
N GLY A 430 1.20 -12.72 -12.34
CA GLY A 430 2.40 -13.06 -13.09
C GLY A 430 3.34 -13.95 -12.27
N ILE A 431 4.65 -13.68 -12.35
CA ILE A 431 5.67 -14.40 -11.58
C ILE A 431 5.38 -14.24 -10.08
N CYS A 432 5.39 -15.35 -9.33
CA CYS A 432 5.09 -15.34 -7.91
C CYS A 432 6.27 -14.83 -7.06
N CYS A 433 7.41 -15.50 -7.16
CA CYS A 433 8.69 -15.16 -6.53
C CYS A 433 9.82 -15.95 -7.20
N ASP A 434 11.06 -15.60 -6.92
CA ASP A 434 12.26 -16.31 -7.39
C ASP A 434 12.24 -17.82 -7.08
N ASN A 435 11.84 -18.23 -5.87
CA ASN A 435 11.77 -19.65 -5.50
C ASN A 435 10.73 -20.42 -6.31
N CYS A 436 9.55 -19.83 -6.53
CA CYS A 436 8.52 -20.44 -7.39
C CYS A 436 8.97 -20.49 -8.85
N LEU A 437 9.64 -19.45 -9.34
CA LEU A 437 10.18 -19.41 -10.70
C LEU A 437 11.23 -20.50 -10.92
N ARG A 438 12.14 -20.71 -9.95
CA ARG A 438 13.12 -21.81 -9.95
C ARG A 438 12.47 -23.19 -10.02
N LYS A 439 11.33 -23.40 -9.33
CA LYS A 439 10.59 -24.68 -9.39
C LYS A 439 9.96 -24.93 -10.77
N LEU A 440 9.64 -23.86 -11.52
CA LEU A 440 9.02 -23.94 -12.85
C LEU A 440 10.03 -24.03 -14.00
N SER A 441 11.26 -23.55 -13.81
CA SER A 441 12.34 -23.58 -14.80
C SER A 441 13.62 -24.15 -14.17
N PRO A 442 13.96 -25.43 -14.42
CA PRO A 442 15.13 -26.10 -13.83
C PRO A 442 16.48 -25.44 -14.17
N ASP A 443 16.54 -24.68 -15.26
CA ASP A 443 17.72 -23.95 -15.75
C ASP A 443 17.90 -22.57 -15.05
N HIS A 444 16.94 -22.16 -14.20
CA HIS A 444 17.06 -20.94 -13.42
C HIS A 444 18.12 -21.12 -12.32
N PRO A 445 19.07 -20.17 -12.10
CA PRO A 445 20.14 -20.32 -11.12
C PRO A 445 19.59 -20.64 -9.73
N ARG A 446 20.03 -21.78 -9.18
CA ARG A 446 19.75 -22.21 -7.81
C ARG A 446 20.53 -21.31 -6.86
N LEU A 447 19.88 -20.84 -5.79
CA LEU A 447 20.64 -20.44 -4.59
C LEU A 447 21.29 -21.73 -4.06
N ALA A 448 22.51 -22.01 -4.48
CA ALA A 448 23.29 -23.06 -3.83
C ALA A 448 23.50 -22.64 -2.37
N ALA A 449 23.18 -23.53 -1.44
CA ALA A 449 23.69 -23.40 -0.08
C ALA A 449 25.22 -23.39 -0.20
N ARG A 450 25.81 -22.21 0.03
CA ARG A 450 27.22 -21.84 -0.19
C ARG A 450 27.58 -21.57 -1.66
N SER A 451 27.89 -20.29 -1.93
CA SER A 451 28.80 -19.81 -2.98
C SER A 451 28.42 -20.15 -4.43
N THR A 452 27.69 -19.27 -5.10
CA THR A 452 28.09 -18.49 -6.30
C THR A 452 26.85 -17.96 -7.03
N CYS A 453 26.94 -16.69 -7.44
CA CYS A 453 26.24 -15.99 -8.52
C CYS A 453 24.74 -16.26 -8.77
N ILE A 454 23.92 -15.21 -8.67
CA ILE A 454 22.64 -15.13 -9.38
C ILE A 454 22.73 -13.98 -10.39
N SER A 455 22.43 -14.29 -11.66
CA SER A 455 22.19 -13.34 -12.73
C SER A 455 21.04 -12.40 -12.38
N ALA A 456 21.03 -11.19 -12.97
CA ALA A 456 19.93 -10.24 -12.81
C ALA A 456 18.56 -10.93 -12.97
N PRO A 457 17.52 -10.53 -12.21
CA PRO A 457 16.17 -11.04 -12.44
C PRO A 457 15.82 -10.88 -13.92
N PRO A 458 15.09 -11.83 -14.53
CA PRO A 458 14.79 -11.78 -15.96
C PRO A 458 14.20 -10.40 -16.32
N PRO A 459 14.68 -9.76 -17.40
CA PRO A 459 14.20 -8.44 -17.79
C PRO A 459 12.69 -8.49 -17.98
N LEU A 460 12.00 -7.42 -17.56
CA LEU A 460 10.59 -7.26 -17.90
C LEU A 460 10.48 -7.35 -19.43
N PRO A 461 9.55 -8.14 -19.99
CA PRO A 461 9.39 -8.22 -21.44
C PRO A 461 9.21 -6.80 -22.03
N PRO A 462 9.74 -6.50 -23.23
CA PRO A 462 9.70 -5.16 -23.81
C PRO A 462 8.29 -4.56 -23.81
N ALA A 463 8.15 -3.23 -23.66
CA ALA A 463 6.84 -2.56 -23.61
C ALA A 463 5.95 -2.86 -24.85
N GLN A 464 6.58 -3.07 -26.02
CA GLN A 464 5.91 -3.57 -27.23
C GLN A 464 5.40 -5.01 -27.07
N TYR A 465 6.23 -5.93 -26.56
CA TYR A 465 5.83 -7.31 -26.30
C TYR A 465 4.72 -7.42 -25.23
N ARG A 466 4.70 -6.50 -24.25
CA ARG A 466 3.64 -6.37 -23.22
C ARG A 466 2.31 -5.87 -23.76
N ARG A 467 2.32 -4.90 -24.70
CA ARG A 467 1.09 -4.47 -25.39
C ARG A 467 0.63 -5.52 -26.37
N ASP A 468 1.49 -6.06 -27.21
CA ASP A 468 1.07 -6.93 -28.31
C ASP A 468 0.62 -8.31 -27.82
N GLY A 469 1.29 -8.87 -26.80
CA GLY A 469 0.86 -10.11 -26.16
C GLY A 469 -0.48 -9.95 -25.42
N HIS A 470 -0.66 -8.85 -24.69
CA HIS A 470 -1.90 -8.56 -23.97
C HIS A 470 -3.06 -8.23 -24.95
N LEU A 471 -2.82 -7.38 -25.95
CA LEU A 471 -3.81 -7.00 -26.96
C LEU A 471 -4.19 -8.19 -27.85
N ASN A 472 -3.26 -9.08 -28.19
CA ASN A 472 -3.58 -10.33 -28.89
C ASN A 472 -4.38 -11.29 -27.99
N GLY A 473 -4.08 -11.33 -26.69
CA GLY A 473 -4.88 -12.07 -25.70
C GLY A 473 -6.32 -11.54 -25.58
N VAL A 474 -6.49 -10.22 -25.52
CA VAL A 474 -7.81 -9.56 -25.48
C VAL A 474 -8.55 -9.79 -26.81
N ARG A 475 -7.88 -9.69 -27.96
CA ARG A 475 -8.43 -10.01 -29.28
C ARG A 475 -8.93 -11.45 -29.35
N ALA A 476 -8.16 -12.41 -28.82
CA ALA A 476 -8.57 -13.81 -28.76
C ALA A 476 -9.79 -14.01 -27.85
N LEU A 477 -9.81 -13.37 -26.68
CA LEU A 477 -10.93 -13.44 -25.74
C LEU A 477 -12.22 -12.83 -26.30
N LEU A 478 -12.15 -11.67 -26.96
CA LEU A 478 -13.31 -11.04 -27.60
C LEU A 478 -13.81 -11.84 -28.80
N THR A 479 -12.89 -12.43 -29.57
CA THR A 479 -13.24 -13.32 -30.69
C THR A 479 -13.92 -14.60 -30.21
N LYS A 480 -13.45 -15.16 -29.09
CA LYS A 480 -14.07 -16.30 -28.43
C LYS A 480 -15.44 -15.92 -27.85
N TRP A 481 -15.50 -14.84 -27.08
CA TRP A 481 -16.74 -14.33 -26.49
C TRP A 481 -17.82 -14.08 -27.53
N ARG A 482 -17.51 -13.36 -28.63
CA ARG A 482 -18.53 -13.11 -29.67
C ARG A 482 -19.02 -14.41 -30.30
N SER A 483 -18.16 -15.42 -30.44
CA SER A 483 -18.52 -16.73 -30.99
C SER A 483 -19.41 -17.51 -30.03
N ASP A 484 -19.08 -17.49 -28.73
CA ASP A 484 -19.84 -18.12 -27.66
C ASP A 484 -21.23 -17.46 -27.50
N GLN A 485 -21.30 -16.12 -27.48
CA GLN A 485 -22.57 -15.39 -27.41
C GLN A 485 -23.46 -15.66 -28.63
N CYS A 486 -22.84 -15.71 -29.81
CA CYS A 486 -23.50 -16.19 -31.02
C CYS A 486 -24.10 -17.57 -30.75
N ALA A 487 -23.28 -18.59 -30.46
CA ALA A 487 -23.72 -19.98 -30.32
C ALA A 487 -24.80 -20.19 -29.23
N THR A 488 -24.77 -19.37 -28.19
CA THR A 488 -25.63 -19.52 -27.01
C THR A 488 -26.92 -18.71 -27.11
N LEU A 489 -26.84 -17.40 -27.32
CA LEU A 489 -27.99 -16.50 -27.22
C LEU A 489 -28.78 -16.35 -28.53
N TYR A 490 -28.16 -16.58 -29.68
CA TYR A 490 -28.78 -16.21 -30.96
C TYR A 490 -28.99 -17.38 -31.93
N ARG A 491 -29.07 -18.62 -31.45
CA ARG A 491 -28.85 -19.89 -32.18
C ARG A 491 -29.57 -20.08 -33.55
N ARG A 492 -30.64 -19.31 -33.86
CA ARG A 492 -31.44 -19.42 -35.11
C ARG A 492 -31.29 -18.23 -36.09
N ARG A 493 -30.21 -17.48 -35.99
CA ARG A 493 -29.93 -16.27 -36.78
C ARG A 493 -29.38 -16.57 -38.20
N PRO A 494 -29.60 -15.66 -39.16
CA PRO A 494 -29.02 -15.74 -40.51
C PRO A 494 -27.62 -15.11 -40.63
N TRP A 495 -27.02 -14.61 -39.55
CA TRP A 495 -25.74 -13.88 -39.54
C TRP A 495 -24.70 -14.49 -38.58
N GLY A 496 -23.41 -14.33 -38.91
CA GLY A 496 -22.30 -14.93 -38.15
C GLY A 496 -21.82 -14.10 -36.94
N PRO A 497 -20.87 -14.63 -36.14
CA PRO A 497 -20.29 -13.94 -34.97
C PRO A 497 -19.73 -12.54 -35.23
N LYS A 498 -19.31 -12.27 -36.47
CA LYS A 498 -18.82 -10.94 -36.87
C LYS A 498 -19.92 -9.88 -36.87
N ALA A 499 -21.20 -10.24 -36.90
CA ALA A 499 -22.27 -9.25 -36.78
C ALA A 499 -22.45 -8.74 -35.33
N LEU A 500 -22.05 -9.52 -34.32
CA LEU A 500 -22.09 -9.10 -32.90
C LEU A 500 -20.95 -8.16 -32.54
N LEU A 501 -19.77 -8.42 -33.11
CA LEU A 501 -18.59 -7.58 -32.95
C LEU A 501 -17.79 -7.67 -34.24
N PRO A 502 -17.92 -6.70 -35.16
CA PRO A 502 -17.22 -6.69 -36.44
C PRO A 502 -15.69 -6.66 -36.30
N ASP A 503 -14.97 -7.23 -37.27
CA ASP A 503 -13.51 -7.28 -37.25
C ASP A 503 -12.89 -5.88 -37.35
N ASP A 504 -13.52 -4.95 -38.08
CA ASP A 504 -13.08 -3.56 -38.20
C ASP A 504 -13.22 -2.80 -36.87
N VAL A 505 -14.31 -3.05 -36.13
CA VAL A 505 -14.50 -2.51 -34.78
C VAL A 505 -13.46 -3.12 -33.83
N LEU A 506 -13.20 -4.42 -33.93
CA LEU A 506 -12.20 -5.11 -33.10
C LEU A 506 -10.78 -4.61 -33.41
N THR A 507 -10.49 -4.28 -34.67
CA THR A 507 -9.23 -3.70 -35.14
C THR A 507 -9.08 -2.24 -34.68
N LYS A 508 -10.18 -1.46 -34.62
CA LYS A 508 -10.16 -0.09 -34.07
C LYS A 508 -9.99 -0.06 -32.56
N LEU A 509 -10.63 -0.99 -31.84
CA LEU A 509 -10.52 -1.13 -30.38
C LEU A 509 -9.15 -1.68 -29.97
N ILE A 510 -8.57 -2.54 -30.82
CA ILE A 510 -7.31 -3.23 -30.59
C ILE A 510 -6.53 -3.17 -31.91
N PRO A 511 -5.79 -2.08 -32.18
CA PRO A 511 -4.95 -1.99 -33.37
C PRO A 511 -3.93 -3.13 -33.41
N PRO A 512 -3.64 -3.75 -34.57
CA PRO A 512 -2.49 -4.61 -34.71
C PRO A 512 -1.22 -3.79 -34.44
N ALA A 513 -0.22 -4.45 -33.85
CA ALA A 513 1.10 -3.91 -33.58
C ALA A 513 1.76 -3.33 -34.83
#